data_AF-A0AAW2L1W4-F1
#
_entry.id   AF-A0AAW2L1W4-F1
#
_cell.length_a   1.000
_cell.length_b   1.000
_cell.length_c   1.000
_cell.angle_alpha   90.00
_cell.angle_beta   90.00
_cell.angle_gamma   90.00
#
_symmetry.space_group_name_H-M   'P 1'
#
loop_
_entity.id
_entity.type
_entity.pdbx_description
1 polymer ?
#
loop_
_entity_poly.entity_id
_entity_poly.type
_entity_poly.pdbx_seq_one_letter_code
_entity_poly.pdbx_strand_id
1 'polypeptide(L)'
;MGAPAEEQAGIPFTEEVMADELPVNCQTPAVAEYDGTTDPQEHLTRFENAALLHRYTDGIKCRVFFTTFSWATQQWFNQSPPVVIGSFREFRSLFLYQFASSRKHRKTKLSLFSIRQNEENH
;
A
#
# COMPACT_ATOMS: atom_id res chain seq x y z
N MET A 1 22.79 -24.90 8.49
CA MET A 1 21.52 -24.42 9.07
C MET A 1 20.80 -23.68 7.96
N GLY A 2 19.77 -24.30 7.37
CA GLY A 2 18.95 -23.65 6.36
C GLY A 2 17.99 -22.68 7.05
N ALA A 3 18.13 -21.39 6.78
CA ALA A 3 17.10 -20.43 7.13
C ALA A 3 15.84 -20.78 6.32
N PRO A 4 14.65 -20.73 6.94
CA PRO A 4 13.44 -21.22 6.31
C PRO A 4 13.08 -20.30 5.14
N ALA A 5 12.44 -20.89 4.13
CA ALA A 5 11.80 -20.18 3.06
C ALA A 5 11.09 -18.95 3.64
N GLU A 6 11.58 -17.75 3.31
CA GLU A 6 10.74 -16.57 3.38
C GLU A 6 9.57 -16.88 2.45
N GLU A 7 8.49 -17.32 3.09
CA GLU A 7 7.16 -17.50 2.57
C GLU A 7 6.94 -16.42 1.51
N GLN A 8 7.06 -16.82 0.25
CA GLN A 8 6.66 -16.06 -0.90
C GLN A 8 5.15 -15.94 -0.81
N ALA A 9 4.68 -15.11 0.12
CA ALA A 9 3.30 -14.74 0.27
C ALA A 9 2.92 -14.02 -1.02
N GLY A 10 2.32 -14.78 -1.94
CA GLY A 10 1.91 -14.42 -3.29
C GLY A 10 2.06 -12.94 -3.61
N ILE A 11 3.26 -12.56 -4.04
CA ILE A 11 3.52 -11.18 -4.41
C ILE A 11 2.63 -10.90 -5.63
N PRO A 12 1.73 -9.91 -5.60
CA PRO A 12 0.76 -9.67 -6.67
C PRO A 12 1.41 -8.94 -7.86
N PHE A 13 2.67 -9.22 -8.16
CA PHE A 13 3.40 -8.59 -9.26
C PHE A 13 3.60 -9.58 -10.40
N THR A 14 3.52 -9.08 -11.63
CA THR A 14 3.91 -9.84 -12.83
C THR A 14 5.40 -10.23 -12.76
N GLU A 15 5.77 -11.27 -13.51
CA GLU A 15 7.18 -11.61 -13.72
C GLU A 15 7.97 -10.43 -14.29
N GLU A 16 7.37 -9.55 -15.08
CA GLU A 16 8.03 -8.35 -15.64
C GLU A 16 8.47 -7.37 -14.54
N VAL A 17 7.61 -7.12 -13.55
CA VAL A 17 7.94 -6.27 -12.38
C VAL A 17 9.03 -6.93 -11.51
N MET A 18 9.04 -8.26 -11.45
CA MET A 18 10.04 -9.03 -10.71
C MET A 18 11.37 -9.17 -11.46
N ALA A 19 11.33 -9.17 -12.81
CA ALA A 19 12.47 -9.25 -13.70
C ALA A 19 13.25 -7.95 -13.81
N ASP A 20 12.66 -6.83 -13.39
CA ASP A 20 13.34 -5.55 -13.27
C ASP A 20 14.49 -5.68 -12.26
N GLU A 21 15.73 -5.60 -12.76
CA GLU A 21 16.93 -5.73 -11.93
C GLU A 21 17.00 -4.56 -10.95
N LEU A 22 16.81 -4.87 -9.66
CA LEU A 22 17.06 -3.88 -8.63
C LEU A 22 18.56 -3.56 -8.64
N PRO A 23 18.95 -2.27 -8.69
CA PRO A 23 20.33 -1.89 -8.47
C PRO A 23 20.80 -2.50 -7.15
N VAL A 24 22.03 -3.03 -7.09
CA VAL A 24 22.62 -3.63 -5.87
C VAL A 24 22.60 -2.65 -4.67
N ASN A 25 22.48 -1.35 -4.94
CA ASN A 25 22.35 -0.27 -3.98
C ASN A 25 20.94 0.39 -3.97
N CYS A 26 19.89 -0.34 -4.34
CA CYS A 26 18.53 0.21 -4.34
C CYS A 26 18.14 0.66 -2.93
N GLN A 27 18.23 1.97 -2.69
CA GLN A 27 17.97 2.55 -1.38
C GLN A 27 16.47 2.64 -1.16
N THR A 28 15.93 1.94 -0.17
CA THR A 28 14.56 2.21 0.25
C THR A 28 14.43 3.71 0.54
N PRO A 29 13.55 4.44 -0.16
CA PRO A 29 13.39 5.86 0.05
C PRO A 29 12.97 6.07 1.50
N ALA A 30 13.41 7.16 2.11
CA ALA A 30 13.10 7.50 3.50
C ALA A 30 11.62 7.95 3.66
N VAL A 31 10.70 7.08 3.26
CA VAL A 31 9.26 7.25 3.42
C VAL A 31 8.85 6.52 4.68
N ALA A 32 8.03 7.17 5.51
CA ALA A 32 7.48 6.55 6.71
C ALA A 32 6.63 5.32 6.35
N GLU A 33 6.57 4.35 7.25
CA GLU A 33 5.71 3.18 7.10
C GLU A 33 4.24 3.59 6.99
N TYR A 34 3.52 3.00 6.03
CA TYR A 34 2.09 3.19 5.84
C TYR A 34 1.29 2.11 6.58
N ASP A 35 0.66 2.53 7.67
CA ASP A 35 -0.19 1.72 8.53
C ASP A 35 -1.67 1.71 8.11
N GLY A 36 -2.03 2.40 7.02
CA GLY A 36 -3.41 2.56 6.56
C GLY A 36 -4.21 3.66 7.27
N THR A 37 -3.61 4.41 8.20
CA THR A 37 -4.29 5.49 8.94
C THR A 37 -3.99 6.87 8.37
N THR A 38 -2.81 7.05 7.80
CA THR A 38 -2.37 8.28 7.14
C THR A 38 -3.04 8.48 5.77
N ASP A 39 -3.01 9.70 5.23
CA ASP A 39 -3.64 9.98 3.93
C ASP A 39 -2.93 9.21 2.80
N PRO A 40 -3.63 8.32 2.07
CA PRO A 40 -3.01 7.51 1.04
C PRO A 40 -2.47 8.36 -0.12
N GLN A 41 -3.10 9.48 -0.44
CA GLN A 41 -2.65 10.35 -1.53
C GLN A 41 -1.38 11.13 -1.14
N GLU A 42 -1.30 11.57 0.11
CA GLU A 42 -0.09 12.16 0.68
C GLU A 42 1.08 11.16 0.70
N HIS A 43 0.84 9.93 1.16
CA HIS A 43 1.84 8.85 1.17
C HIS A 43 2.35 8.53 -0.24
N LEU A 44 1.43 8.39 -1.20
CA LEU A 44 1.76 8.17 -2.61
C LEU A 44 2.61 9.30 -3.17
N THR A 45 2.24 10.56 -2.91
CA THR A 45 2.97 11.74 -3.40
C THR A 45 4.39 11.80 -2.84
N ARG A 46 4.57 11.51 -1.54
CA ARG A 46 5.89 11.45 -0.90
C ARG A 46 6.76 10.37 -1.54
N PHE A 47 6.17 9.20 -1.80
CA PHE A 47 6.87 8.13 -2.49
C PHE A 47 7.23 8.49 -3.93
N GLU A 48 6.30 9.06 -4.71
CA GLU A 48 6.56 9.48 -6.10
C GLU A 48 7.72 10.49 -6.18
N ASN A 49 7.79 11.45 -5.26
CA ASN A 49 8.91 12.38 -5.16
C ASN A 49 10.25 11.68 -4.87
N ALA A 50 10.26 10.72 -3.94
CA ALA A 50 11.47 9.98 -3.63
C ALA A 50 11.89 9.06 -4.78
N ALA A 51 10.93 8.37 -5.40
CA ALA A 51 11.16 7.53 -6.58
C ALA A 51 11.70 8.33 -7.76
N LEU A 52 11.29 9.59 -7.92
CA LEU A 52 11.85 10.50 -8.92
C LEU A 52 13.33 10.81 -8.64
N LEU A 53 13.70 11.07 -7.39
CA LEU A 53 15.09 11.33 -7.00
C LEU A 53 15.99 10.11 -7.22
N HIS A 54 15.49 8.91 -6.94
CA HIS A 54 16.20 7.66 -7.15
C HIS A 54 16.08 7.09 -8.58
N ARG A 55 15.32 7.76 -9.46
CA ARG A 55 15.08 7.37 -10.86
C ARG A 55 14.56 5.93 -11.02
N TYR A 56 13.61 5.54 -10.17
CA TYR A 56 13.03 4.19 -10.23
C TYR A 56 12.22 3.95 -11.50
N THR A 57 12.39 2.76 -12.06
CA THR A 57 11.50 2.19 -13.08
C THR A 57 10.17 1.81 -12.44
N ASP A 58 9.14 1.58 -13.25
CA ASP A 58 7.81 1.27 -12.73
C ASP A 58 7.76 -0.08 -11.98
N GLY A 59 8.58 -1.07 -12.36
CA GLY A 59 8.72 -2.32 -11.61
C GLY A 59 9.37 -2.11 -10.25
N ILE A 60 10.46 -1.34 -10.21
CA ILE A 60 11.11 -0.97 -8.94
C ILE A 60 10.17 -0.16 -8.05
N LYS A 61 9.41 0.79 -8.62
CA LYS A 61 8.43 1.57 -7.85
C LYS A 61 7.39 0.67 -7.17
N CYS A 62 6.86 -0.33 -7.88
CA CYS A 62 5.90 -1.28 -7.30
C CYS A 62 6.46 -2.00 -6.07
N ARG A 63 7.66 -2.60 -6.24
CA ARG A 63 8.31 -3.39 -5.19
C ARG A 63 8.69 -2.52 -3.99
N VAL A 64 9.34 -1.39 -4.24
CA VAL A 64 9.78 -0.47 -3.17
C VAL A 64 8.56 0.14 -2.46
N PHE A 65 7.52 0.53 -3.19
CA PHE A 65 6.32 1.08 -2.56
C PHE A 65 5.62 0.04 -1.68
N PHE A 66 5.58 -1.23 -2.09
CA PHE A 66 5.06 -2.31 -1.26
C PHE A 66 5.87 -2.50 0.04
N THR A 67 7.19 -2.27 0.02
CA THR A 67 8.01 -2.28 1.26
C THR A 67 7.71 -1.14 2.21
N THR A 68 7.09 -0.04 1.75
CA THR A 68 6.68 1.06 2.64
C THR A 68 5.44 0.73 3.45
N PHE A 69 4.73 -0.35 3.15
CA PHE A 69 3.53 -0.74 3.89
C PHE A 69 3.90 -1.48 5.17
N SER A 70 3.15 -1.23 6.25
CA SER A 70 3.27 -2.04 7.46
C SER A 70 2.90 -3.49 7.16
N TRP A 71 3.39 -4.42 7.97
CA TRP A 71 3.07 -5.84 7.83
C TRP A 71 1.56 -6.10 7.73
N ALA A 72 0.75 -5.42 8.55
CA ALA A 72 -0.70 -5.55 8.53
C ALA A 72 -1.32 -5.06 7.21
N THR A 73 -0.79 -3.96 6.66
CA THR A 73 -1.20 -3.39 5.37
C THR A 73 -0.81 -4.32 4.21
N GLN A 74 0.40 -4.89 4.24
CA GLN A 74 0.85 -5.87 3.25
C GLN A 74 -0.03 -7.13 3.26
N GLN A 75 -0.30 -7.69 4.45
CA GLN A 75 -1.18 -8.84 4.62
C GLN A 75 -2.58 -8.59 4.06
N TRP A 76 -3.15 -7.41 4.30
CA TRP A 76 -4.45 -7.06 3.76
C TRP A 76 -4.44 -6.87 2.23
N PHE A 77 -3.34 -6.38 1.68
CA PHE A 77 -3.16 -6.29 0.23
C PHE A 77 -3.07 -7.68 -0.41
N ASN A 78 -2.40 -8.63 0.25
CA ASN A 78 -2.32 -10.03 -0.18
C ASN A 78 -3.65 -10.81 -0.03
N GLN A 79 -4.56 -10.35 0.83
CA GLN A 79 -5.89 -10.94 1.00
C GLN A 79 -6.93 -10.41 0.00
N SER A 80 -6.60 -9.37 -0.77
CA SER A 80 -7.44 -8.90 -1.87
C SER A 80 -7.40 -9.91 -3.02
N PRO A 81 -8.47 -10.02 -3.85
CA PRO A 81 -8.51 -10.98 -4.96
C PRO A 81 -7.25 -10.85 -5.84
N PRO A 82 -6.82 -11.95 -6.50
CA PRO A 82 -5.56 -12.00 -7.23
C PRO A 82 -5.60 -11.03 -8.42
N VAL A 83 -5.25 -9.78 -8.15
CA VAL A 83 -4.97 -8.77 -9.15
C VAL A 83 -3.48 -8.82 -9.36
N VAL A 84 -3.09 -9.37 -10.50
CA VAL A 84 -1.70 -9.33 -10.94
C VAL A 84 -1.42 -7.90 -11.41
N ILE A 85 -0.41 -7.27 -10.81
CA ILE A 85 -0.06 -5.88 -11.06
C ILE A 85 1.11 -5.86 -12.03
N GLY A 86 0.85 -5.36 -13.24
CA GLY A 86 1.85 -5.22 -14.32
C GLY A 86 2.58 -3.88 -14.28
N SER A 87 2.02 -2.88 -13.61
CA SER A 87 2.56 -1.52 -13.65
C SER A 87 2.33 -0.73 -12.36
N PHE A 88 3.18 0.26 -12.12
CA PHE A 88 3.00 1.18 -10.99
C PHE A 88 1.68 1.95 -11.08
N ARG A 89 1.21 2.23 -12.29
CA ARG A 89 -0.08 2.89 -12.52
C ARG A 89 -1.27 2.07 -12.02
N GLU A 90 -1.24 0.76 -12.26
CA GLU A 90 -2.25 -0.16 -11.74
C GLU A 90 -2.14 -0.27 -10.21
N PHE A 91 -0.92 -0.42 -9.70
CA PHE A 91 -0.66 -0.46 -8.25
C PHE A 91 -1.25 0.75 -7.53
N ARG A 92 -0.92 1.96 -8.02
CA ARG A 92 -1.42 3.24 -7.52
C ARG A 92 -2.94 3.29 -7.51
N SER A 93 -3.56 2.88 -8.61
CA SER A 93 -5.02 2.95 -8.76
C SER A 93 -5.71 2.04 -7.75
N LEU A 94 -5.21 0.80 -7.59
CA LEU A 94 -5.72 -0.17 -6.63
C LEU A 94 -5.53 0.31 -5.19
N PHE A 95 -4.34 0.80 -4.87
CA PHE A 95 -4.02 1.36 -3.57
C PHE A 95 -4.98 2.51 -3.20
N LEU A 96 -5.12 3.51 -4.07
CA LEU A 96 -6.03 4.63 -3.82
C LEU A 96 -7.49 4.16 -3.73
N TYR A 97 -7.95 3.29 -4.63
CA TYR A 97 -9.30 2.76 -4.59
C TYR A 97 -9.59 2.09 -3.25
N GLN A 98 -8.71 1.20 -2.82
CA GLN A 98 -8.94 0.36 -1.66
C GLN A 98 -8.79 1.15 -0.33
N PHE A 99 -7.77 2.00 -0.19
CA PHE A 99 -7.56 2.80 1.03
C PHE A 99 -8.46 4.04 1.10
N ALA A 100 -8.72 4.73 -0.01
CA ALA A 100 -9.65 5.87 0.00
C ALA A 100 -11.10 5.40 0.21
N SER A 101 -11.49 4.27 -0.37
CA SER A 101 -12.81 3.66 -0.11
C SER A 101 -12.94 3.22 1.35
N SER A 102 -11.91 2.59 1.93
CA SER A 102 -11.89 2.19 3.34
C SER A 102 -12.08 3.38 4.29
N ARG A 103 -11.48 4.54 4.00
CA ARG A 103 -11.69 5.78 4.77
C ARG A 103 -13.13 6.30 4.66
N LYS A 104 -13.72 6.31 3.45
CA LYS A 104 -15.12 6.73 3.26
C LYS A 104 -16.07 5.85 4.09
N HIS A 105 -15.89 4.53 4.03
CA HIS A 105 -16.70 3.60 4.81
C HIS A 105 -16.51 3.74 6.33
N ARG A 106 -15.28 3.99 6.82
CA ARG A 106 -15.05 4.26 8.26
C ARG A 106 -15.67 5.57 8.73
N LYS A 107 -15.59 6.65 7.94
CA LYS A 107 -16.21 7.94 8.28
C LYS A 107 -17.74 7.82 8.36
N THR A 108 -18.36 7.10 7.43
CA THR A 108 -19.81 6.84 7.46
C THR A 108 -20.21 5.99 8.67
N LYS A 109 -19.42 4.97 9.03
CA LYS A 109 -19.68 4.15 10.22
C LYS A 109 -19.58 4.97 11.51
N LEU A 110 -18.52 5.75 11.70
CA LEU A 110 -18.35 6.60 12.90
C LEU A 110 -19.45 7.66 13.01
N SER A 111 -19.88 8.25 11.90
CA SER A 111 -20.98 9.23 11.91
C SER A 111 -22.33 8.61 12.28
N LEU A 112 -22.56 7.33 12.00
CA LEU A 112 -23.82 6.65 12.36
C LEU A 112 -23.92 6.33 13.85
N PHE A 113 -22.79 6.13 14.55
CA PHE A 113 -22.82 5.87 16.00
C PHE A 113 -22.99 7.13 16.86
N SER A 114 -22.76 8.32 16.30
CA SER A 114 -22.92 9.60 17.02
C SER A 114 -24.36 10.14 17.02
N ILE A 115 -25.29 9.50 16.32
CA ILE A 115 -26.70 9.93 16.19
C ILE A 115 -27.60 8.93 16.93
N ARG A 116 -27.35 8.68 18.23
CA ARG A 116 -28.34 8.02 19.11
C ARG A 116 -28.11 8.16 20.61
N GLN A 117 -27.77 9.36 21.10
CA GLN A 117 -27.58 9.59 22.55
C GLN A 117 -28.02 11.00 23.00
N ASN A 118 -29.00 11.65 22.36
CA ASN A 118 -29.62 12.83 23.00
C ASN A 118 -31.06 13.06 22.54
N GLU A 119 -31.94 12.12 22.82
CA GLU A 119 -33.35 12.44 23.00
C GLU A 119 -33.82 11.81 24.31
N GLU A 120 -34.47 12.65 25.12
CA GLU A 120 -35.18 12.37 26.36
C GLU A 120 -34.36 12.10 27.63
N ASN A 121 -34.26 13.13 28.49
CA ASN A 121 -34.96 13.00 29.75
C ASN A 121 -35.68 14.32 30.11
N HIS A 122 -36.98 14.15 30.35
CA HIS A 122 -37.99 15.13 30.69
C HIS A 122 -37.72 15.83 32.03
#